data_AF-A0A428NVL8-F1
#
_entry.id   AF-A0A428NVL8-F1
#
_cell.length_a   1.000
_cell.length_b   1.000
_cell.length_c   1.000
_cell.angle_alpha   90.00
_cell.angle_beta   90.00
_cell.angle_gamma   90.00
#
_symmetry.space_group_name_H-M   'P 1'
#
loop_
_entity.id
_entity.type
_entity.pdbx_description
1 polymer ?
#
loop_
_entity_poly.entity_id
_entity_poly.type
_entity_poly.pdbx_seq_one_letter_code
_entity_poly.pdbx_strand_id
1 'polypeptide(L)'
;MEFRSLIRPAARLLKSPASGLPLVPSRGHKTTARTKRSLKIAPHESFQPDRRTAFPAADSIIYNPPSSEASPLHTPFLFLPPNDARRAAITRLRHTPGSPMAPPAEGKLPPAMNYARRSPNYNLTATDIQEMKKLRAEDPVTWSVNKLAEKFGCSTVFVKMAAPAPQGYLKTLKAKQERREARWGAIRTKAREDRKRRTEMLYRGEL
;
A
#
# COMPACT_ATOMS: atom_id res chain seq x y z
N MET A 1 -51.20 -5.86 -6.77
CA MET A 1 -52.13 -6.54 -5.84
C MET A 1 -52.06 -8.03 -6.12
N GLU A 2 -51.21 -8.77 -5.40
CA GLU A 2 -51.25 -10.24 -5.39
C GLU A 2 -51.03 -10.72 -3.95
N PHE A 3 -52.10 -11.20 -3.32
CA PHE A 3 -52.05 -11.88 -2.04
C PHE A 3 -51.86 -13.38 -2.30
N ARG A 4 -50.61 -13.85 -2.28
CA ARG A 4 -50.32 -15.29 -2.25
C ARG A 4 -50.61 -15.83 -0.84
N SER A 5 -51.71 -16.55 -0.73
CA SER A 5 -52.19 -17.22 0.48
C SER A 5 -51.20 -18.28 0.97
N LEU A 6 -50.70 -18.12 2.20
CA LEU A 6 -49.94 -19.14 2.91
C LEU A 6 -50.90 -20.15 3.53
N ILE A 7 -51.34 -21.13 2.74
CA ILE A 7 -52.09 -22.28 3.26
C ILE A 7 -51.09 -23.22 3.94
N ARG A 8 -50.97 -23.12 5.27
CA ARG A 8 -50.31 -24.13 6.10
C ARG A 8 -51.26 -25.33 6.28
N PRO A 9 -50.83 -26.58 6.08
CA PRO A 9 -51.67 -27.73 6.37
C PRO A 9 -51.70 -27.96 7.89
N ALA A 10 -52.73 -27.45 8.56
CA ALA A 10 -52.99 -27.66 9.99
C ALA A 10 -53.64 -29.02 10.32
N ALA A 11 -53.51 -30.02 9.45
CA ALA A 11 -54.29 -31.27 9.52
C ALA A 11 -53.46 -32.55 9.69
N ARG A 12 -52.37 -32.51 10.48
CA ARG A 12 -51.61 -33.73 10.82
C ARG A 12 -51.29 -33.91 12.30
N LEU A 13 -51.97 -33.20 13.19
CA LEU A 13 -51.72 -33.21 14.64
C LEU A 13 -52.63 -34.14 15.45
N LEU A 14 -53.34 -35.10 14.84
CA LEU A 14 -54.17 -36.04 15.58
C LEU A 14 -53.96 -37.47 15.08
N LYS A 15 -53.10 -38.20 15.82
CA LYS A 15 -53.06 -39.66 16.07
C LYS A 15 -51.66 -40.27 15.91
N SER A 16 -50.93 -40.37 17.02
CA SER A 16 -50.01 -41.48 17.33
C SER A 16 -49.77 -41.53 18.85
N PRO A 17 -49.81 -42.71 19.50
CA PRO A 17 -49.59 -42.84 20.93
C PRO A 17 -48.13 -42.54 21.30
N ALA A 18 -47.96 -41.85 22.42
CA ALA A 18 -46.71 -41.34 22.94
C ALA A 18 -45.79 -42.46 23.46
N SER A 19 -44.64 -42.64 22.82
CA SER A 19 -43.41 -43.02 23.53
C SER A 19 -42.62 -41.73 23.81
N GLY A 20 -43.03 -41.02 24.86
CA GLY A 20 -42.47 -39.74 25.25
C GLY A 20 -41.13 -39.89 25.95
N LEU A 21 -40.04 -40.02 25.20
CA LEU A 21 -38.81 -39.37 25.67
C LEU A 21 -39.04 -37.87 25.49
N PRO A 22 -38.83 -37.03 26.52
CA PRO A 22 -38.89 -35.59 26.33
C PRO A 22 -37.85 -35.23 25.28
N LEU A 23 -38.30 -34.88 24.07
CA LEU A 23 -37.48 -34.17 23.10
C LEU A 23 -37.13 -32.84 23.75
N VAL A 24 -36.06 -32.80 24.53
CA VAL A 24 -35.48 -31.57 25.02
C VAL A 24 -34.99 -30.85 23.78
N PRO A 25 -35.60 -29.71 23.36
CA PRO A 25 -35.06 -28.96 22.25
C PRO A 25 -33.70 -28.40 22.68
N SER A 26 -32.64 -29.14 22.39
CA SER A 26 -31.28 -28.69 22.62
C SER A 26 -31.00 -27.54 21.65
N ARG A 27 -30.82 -26.34 22.21
CA ARG A 27 -30.59 -25.11 21.45
C ARG A 27 -29.16 -25.07 20.89
N GLY A 28 -28.89 -25.91 19.89
CA GLY A 28 -27.58 -25.96 19.23
C GLY A 28 -27.22 -24.67 18.49
N HIS A 29 -25.93 -24.34 18.43
CA HIS A 29 -25.39 -23.26 17.58
C HIS A 29 -25.35 -23.62 16.08
N LYS A 30 -26.02 -24.71 15.68
CA LYS A 30 -25.78 -25.43 14.41
C LYS A 30 -26.49 -24.83 13.18
N THR A 31 -27.26 -23.76 13.31
CA THR A 31 -27.93 -23.14 12.15
C THR A 31 -27.15 -21.95 11.64
N THR A 32 -27.00 -21.86 10.31
CA THR A 32 -26.35 -20.74 9.61
C THR A 32 -27.01 -19.39 9.93
N ALA A 33 -28.30 -19.36 10.26
CA ALA A 33 -29.02 -18.16 10.68
C ALA A 33 -28.50 -17.62 12.03
N ARG A 34 -28.12 -18.50 12.97
CA ARG A 34 -27.61 -18.10 14.29
C ARG A 34 -26.19 -17.56 14.18
N THR A 35 -25.34 -18.20 13.37
CA THR A 35 -23.97 -17.70 13.10
C THR A 35 -24.00 -16.38 12.33
N LYS A 36 -24.89 -16.21 11.35
CA LYS A 36 -25.07 -14.91 10.66
C LYS A 36 -25.48 -13.79 11.61
N ARG A 37 -26.37 -14.06 12.57
CA ARG A 37 -26.78 -13.07 13.56
C ARG A 37 -25.69 -12.73 14.57
N SER A 38 -24.89 -13.73 15.00
CA SER A 38 -23.79 -13.49 15.92
C SER A 38 -22.61 -12.75 15.28
N LEU A 39 -22.38 -12.95 13.97
CA LEU A 39 -21.33 -12.27 13.19
C LEU A 39 -21.85 -10.99 12.49
N LYS A 40 -23.03 -10.48 12.86
CA LYS A 40 -23.60 -9.30 12.24
C LYS A 40 -22.82 -8.05 12.68
N ILE A 41 -22.25 -7.34 11.71
CA ILE A 41 -21.67 -6.01 11.90
C ILE A 41 -22.72 -4.98 11.44
N ALA A 42 -22.94 -3.93 12.25
CA ALA A 42 -23.85 -2.85 11.90
C ALA A 42 -23.26 -1.98 10.78
N PRO A 43 -24.09 -1.37 9.91
CA PRO A 43 -23.59 -0.41 8.92
C PRO A 43 -23.08 0.87 9.59
N HIS A 44 -22.28 1.65 8.84
CA HIS A 44 -21.81 2.97 9.29
C HIS A 44 -22.98 3.91 9.60
N GLU A 45 -22.81 4.81 10.57
CA GLU A 45 -23.85 5.70 11.10
C GLU A 45 -24.50 6.58 10.03
N SER A 46 -23.72 6.97 9.01
CA SER A 46 -24.21 7.75 7.87
C SER A 46 -25.34 7.08 7.07
N PHE A 47 -25.50 5.76 7.18
CA PHE A 47 -26.57 5.00 6.50
C PHE A 47 -27.73 4.66 7.44
N GLN A 48 -27.64 5.03 8.72
CA GLN A 48 -28.74 4.82 9.65
C GLN A 48 -29.81 5.90 9.41
N PRO A 49 -31.10 5.54 9.51
CA PRO A 49 -32.18 6.50 9.32
C PRO A 49 -32.11 7.58 10.39
N ASP A 50 -32.24 8.83 9.96
CA ASP A 50 -32.14 9.96 10.85
C ASP A 50 -33.44 10.12 11.66
N ARG A 51 -33.42 9.65 12.91
CA ARG A 51 -34.61 9.53 13.78
C ARG A 51 -35.27 10.87 14.15
N ARG A 52 -34.64 11.99 13.77
CA ARG A 52 -35.15 13.35 13.97
C ARG A 52 -36.16 13.78 12.89
N THR A 53 -36.13 13.13 11.74
CA THR A 53 -36.99 13.47 10.59
C THR A 53 -38.23 12.57 10.56
N ALA A 54 -39.37 13.12 10.15
CA ALA A 54 -40.59 12.34 9.97
C ALA A 54 -40.39 11.33 8.81
N PHE A 55 -40.81 10.08 9.02
CA PHE A 55 -40.71 9.04 8.00
C PHE A 55 -41.93 9.08 7.06
N PRO A 56 -41.74 9.00 5.72
CA PRO A 56 -40.47 8.87 5.00
C PRO A 56 -39.74 10.22 4.83
N ALA A 57 -38.43 10.22 5.01
CA ALA A 57 -37.59 11.38 4.69
C ALA A 57 -37.56 11.60 3.17
N ALA A 58 -37.39 12.86 2.75
CA ALA A 58 -37.17 13.21 1.34
C ALA A 58 -35.80 12.72 0.85
N ASP A 59 -35.69 12.46 -0.46
CA ASP A 59 -34.44 12.02 -1.07
C ASP A 59 -33.37 13.13 -0.96
N SER A 60 -32.19 12.76 -0.47
CA SER A 60 -31.06 13.69 -0.31
C SER A 60 -29.72 12.99 -0.60
N ILE A 61 -28.73 13.79 -1.03
CA ILE A 61 -27.37 13.31 -1.27
C ILE A 61 -26.52 13.63 -0.05
N ILE A 62 -25.94 12.61 0.57
CA ILE A 62 -25.01 12.74 1.70
C ILE A 62 -23.56 12.67 1.23
N TYR A 63 -22.69 13.54 1.79
CA TYR A 63 -21.24 13.44 1.57
C TYR A 63 -20.63 12.51 2.63
N ASN A 64 -20.17 11.33 2.21
CA ASN A 64 -19.64 10.30 3.09
C ASN A 64 -18.24 9.85 2.63
N PRO A 65 -17.18 10.62 2.93
CA PRO A 65 -15.82 10.23 2.57
C PRO A 65 -15.41 8.98 3.37
N PRO A 66 -15.07 7.85 2.71
CA PRO A 66 -14.77 6.61 3.41
C PRO A 66 -13.42 6.68 4.12
N SER A 67 -13.31 6.01 5.27
CA SER A 67 -12.05 5.83 6.02
C SER A 67 -11.22 4.68 5.43
N SER A 68 -10.98 4.69 4.13
CA SER A 68 -10.23 3.67 3.40
C SER A 68 -9.17 4.30 2.51
N GLU A 69 -8.18 3.52 2.08
CA GLU A 69 -7.20 3.98 1.11
C GLU A 69 -7.87 4.27 -0.24
N ALA A 70 -7.44 5.37 -0.88
CA ALA A 70 -7.96 5.77 -2.18
C ALA A 70 -7.39 4.88 -3.29
N SER A 71 -8.20 4.52 -4.28
CA SER A 71 -7.72 3.76 -5.43
C SER A 71 -6.91 4.65 -6.40
N PRO A 72 -5.98 4.08 -7.20
CA PRO A 72 -5.22 4.84 -8.20
C PRO A 72 -6.07 5.59 -9.25
N LEU A 73 -7.34 5.21 -9.40
CA LEU A 73 -8.29 5.87 -10.29
C LEU A 73 -8.72 7.26 -9.77
N HIS A 74 -8.58 7.50 -8.46
CA HIS A 74 -8.80 8.81 -7.85
C HIS A 74 -7.59 9.71 -8.09
N THR A 75 -7.46 10.18 -9.34
CA THR A 75 -6.31 10.97 -9.80
C THR A 75 -6.19 12.28 -9.02
N PRO A 76 -5.05 12.56 -8.36
CA PRO A 76 -4.87 13.79 -7.62
C PRO A 76 -4.84 14.99 -8.58
N PHE A 77 -5.23 16.17 -8.07
CA PHE A 77 -5.33 17.42 -8.85
C PHE A 77 -4.06 17.73 -9.68
N LEU A 78 -2.87 17.43 -9.15
CA LEU A 78 -1.59 17.69 -9.81
C LEU A 78 -1.41 16.90 -11.12
N PHE A 79 -2.03 15.72 -11.23
CA PHE A 79 -1.89 14.84 -12.40
C PHE A 79 -3.01 15.02 -13.43
N LEU A 80 -3.99 15.89 -13.17
CA LEU A 80 -5.03 16.21 -14.16
C LEU A 80 -4.47 17.16 -15.23
N PRO A 81 -4.80 16.98 -16.52
CA PRO A 81 -4.50 17.96 -17.56
C PRO A 81 -5.12 19.33 -17.26
N PRO A 82 -4.51 20.46 -17.70
CA PRO A 82 -5.06 21.80 -17.47
C PRO A 82 -6.49 22.00 -17.94
N ASN A 83 -6.88 21.36 -19.06
CA ASN A 83 -8.20 21.51 -19.68
C ASN A 83 -9.27 20.53 -19.14
N ASP A 84 -8.97 19.74 -18.09
CA ASP A 84 -9.93 18.80 -17.52
C ASP A 84 -10.97 19.53 -16.65
N ALA A 85 -12.26 19.40 -17.01
CA ALA A 85 -13.38 20.02 -16.29
C ALA A 85 -13.44 19.65 -14.79
N ARG A 86 -12.91 18.48 -14.40
CA ARG A 86 -12.83 18.03 -13.01
C ARG A 86 -11.97 18.94 -12.15
N ARG A 87 -10.99 19.65 -12.74
CA ARG A 87 -10.19 20.64 -12.01
C ARG A 87 -11.06 21.72 -11.37
N ALA A 88 -12.04 22.24 -12.10
CA ALA A 88 -12.95 23.26 -11.58
C ALA A 88 -13.79 22.74 -10.40
N ALA A 89 -14.30 21.51 -10.49
CA ALA A 89 -15.06 20.87 -9.42
C ALA A 89 -14.23 20.65 -8.15
N ILE A 90 -12.99 20.15 -8.29
CA ILE A 90 -12.07 19.93 -7.16
C ILE A 90 -11.69 21.26 -6.50
N THR A 91 -11.44 22.31 -7.29
CA THR A 91 -11.16 23.65 -6.77
C THR A 91 -12.35 24.15 -5.94
N ARG A 92 -13.59 24.04 -6.44
CA ARG A 92 -14.79 24.41 -5.68
C ARG A 92 -14.91 23.64 -4.35
N LEU A 93 -14.65 22.33 -4.37
CA LEU A 93 -14.68 21.49 -3.15
C LEU A 93 -13.65 21.92 -2.10
N ARG A 94 -12.49 22.45 -2.52
CA ARG A 94 -11.45 22.99 -1.62
C ARG A 94 -11.74 24.38 -1.08
N HIS A 95 -12.80 25.04 -1.56
CA HIS A 95 -13.20 26.37 -1.12
C HIS A 95 -14.49 26.33 -0.28
N THR A 96 -14.93 25.15 0.18
CA THR A 96 -16.07 25.04 1.10
C THR A 96 -15.66 25.44 2.52
N PRO A 97 -16.54 26.10 3.31
CA PRO A 97 -16.24 26.46 4.70
C PRO A 97 -15.91 25.19 5.51
N GLY A 98 -14.75 25.19 6.18
CA GLY A 98 -14.22 24.04 6.93
C GLY A 98 -13.20 23.18 6.15
N SER A 99 -13.01 23.41 4.84
CA SER A 99 -11.92 22.79 4.08
C SER A 99 -10.61 23.58 4.24
N PRO A 100 -9.44 22.92 4.39
CA PRO A 100 -8.16 23.61 4.49
C PRO A 100 -7.82 24.28 3.15
N MET A 101 -8.02 25.60 3.11
CA MET A 101 -7.91 26.42 1.90
C MET A 101 -6.46 26.73 1.49
N ALA A 102 -5.51 26.56 2.42
CA ALA A 102 -4.08 26.73 2.20
C ALA A 102 -3.36 25.38 2.39
N PRO A 103 -2.26 25.13 1.65
CA PRO A 103 -1.39 24.02 2.01
C PRO A 103 -1.00 24.18 3.48
N PRO A 104 -1.00 23.09 4.28
CA PRO A 104 -0.51 23.16 5.64
C PRO A 104 0.90 23.77 5.61
N ALA A 105 1.11 24.84 6.39
CA ALA A 105 2.43 25.45 6.55
C ALA A 105 3.47 24.35 6.83
N GLU A 106 4.72 24.52 6.41
CA GLU A 106 5.73 23.44 6.45
C GLU A 106 5.89 22.78 7.83
N GLY A 107 5.65 23.53 8.93
CA GLY A 107 5.65 23.01 10.30
C GLY A 107 4.42 22.18 10.72
N LYS A 108 3.39 22.06 9.88
CA LYS A 108 2.16 21.26 10.11
C LYS A 108 2.12 19.97 9.29
N LEU A 109 3.13 19.70 8.46
CA LEU A 109 3.25 18.44 7.75
C LEU A 109 3.68 17.32 8.71
N PRO A 110 3.29 16.06 8.45
CA PRO A 110 3.80 14.92 9.21
C PRO A 110 5.33 14.84 9.09
N PRO A 111 6.01 14.19 10.04
CA PRO A 111 7.46 14.08 10.02
C PRO A 111 7.93 13.43 8.72
N ALA A 112 8.93 14.06 8.12
CA ALA A 112 9.65 13.53 6.98
C ALA A 112 10.19 12.13 7.29
N MET A 113 9.98 11.17 6.38
CA MET A 113 10.63 9.87 6.48
C MET A 113 12.16 10.06 6.44
N ASN A 114 12.86 9.35 7.33
CA ASN A 114 14.32 9.39 7.48
C ASN A 114 15.02 8.60 6.37
N TYR A 115 14.99 9.11 5.15
CA TYR A 115 15.85 8.65 4.06
C TYR A 115 16.91 9.72 3.75
N ALA A 116 18.09 9.28 3.33
CA ALA A 116 19.18 10.18 2.97
C ALA A 116 18.79 11.00 1.73
N ARG A 117 18.24 12.20 1.95
CA ARG A 117 17.99 13.19 0.89
C ARG A 117 19.31 13.81 0.51
N ARG A 118 19.73 13.61 -0.74
CA ARG A 118 20.94 14.25 -1.28
C ARG A 118 20.51 15.45 -2.11
N SER A 119 21.03 16.63 -1.78
CA SER A 119 20.98 17.76 -2.69
C SER A 119 21.92 17.48 -3.87
N PRO A 120 21.48 17.72 -5.12
CA PRO A 120 22.38 17.58 -6.26
C PRO A 120 23.46 18.66 -6.17
N ASN A 121 24.72 18.24 -6.27
CA ASN A 121 25.88 19.13 -6.35
C ASN A 121 26.63 18.83 -7.66
N TYR A 122 26.91 19.87 -8.44
CA TYR A 122 27.54 19.81 -9.76
C TYR A 122 28.89 20.54 -9.75
N ASN A 123 29.76 20.14 -8.83
CA ASN A 123 31.08 20.75 -8.61
C ASN A 123 32.18 20.22 -9.54
N LEU A 124 31.94 19.11 -10.25
CA LEU A 124 32.97 18.42 -11.02
C LEU A 124 33.09 18.92 -12.46
N THR A 125 34.33 19.08 -12.88
CA THR A 125 34.70 19.42 -14.26
C THR A 125 35.03 18.17 -15.08
N ALA A 126 35.16 18.33 -16.41
CA ALA A 126 35.52 17.22 -17.30
C ALA A 126 36.91 16.63 -16.99
N THR A 127 37.86 17.46 -16.52
CA THR A 127 39.21 17.04 -16.14
C THR A 127 39.19 16.14 -14.91
N ASP A 128 38.37 16.48 -13.91
CA ASP A 128 38.21 15.69 -12.69
C ASP A 128 37.65 14.30 -12.99
N ILE A 129 36.71 14.23 -13.95
CA ILE A 129 36.15 12.95 -14.41
C ILE A 129 37.21 12.08 -15.09
N GLN A 130 38.10 12.68 -15.88
CA GLN A 130 39.21 11.94 -16.52
C GLN A 130 40.21 11.45 -15.48
N GLU A 131 40.58 12.27 -14.50
CA GLU A 131 41.47 11.86 -13.40
C GLU A 131 40.85 10.73 -12.59
N MET A 132 39.57 10.84 -12.22
CA MET A 132 38.83 9.81 -11.51
C MET A 132 38.82 8.48 -12.29
N LYS A 133 38.67 8.52 -13.62
CA LYS A 133 38.76 7.32 -14.47
C LYS A 133 40.16 6.72 -14.46
N LYS A 134 41.21 7.55 -14.58
CA LYS A 134 42.61 7.11 -14.56
C LYS A 134 42.95 6.41 -13.25
N LEU A 135 42.72 7.06 -12.10
CA LEU A 135 43.02 6.52 -10.78
C LEU A 135 42.31 5.18 -10.51
N ARG A 136 41.08 5.04 -11.01
CA ARG A 136 40.28 3.82 -10.82
C ARG A 136 40.67 2.68 -11.76
N ALA A 137 41.24 3.00 -12.92
CA ALA A 137 41.79 2.03 -13.85
C ALA A 137 43.16 1.51 -13.38
N GLU A 138 43.99 2.39 -12.80
CA GLU A 138 45.29 2.06 -12.21
C GLU A 138 45.13 1.08 -11.05
N ASP A 139 44.51 1.51 -9.95
CA ASP A 139 44.40 0.69 -8.73
C ASP A 139 42.97 0.76 -8.12
N PRO A 140 42.04 -0.11 -8.56
CA PRO A 140 40.66 -0.09 -8.07
C PRO A 140 40.51 -0.50 -6.59
N VAL A 141 41.56 -1.09 -6.00
CA VAL A 141 41.60 -1.48 -4.58
C VAL A 141 41.91 -0.28 -3.69
N THR A 142 42.92 0.51 -4.04
CA THR A 142 43.33 1.70 -3.28
C THR A 142 42.34 2.84 -3.53
N TRP A 143 42.02 3.10 -4.80
CA TRP A 143 41.06 4.11 -5.27
C TRP A 143 39.64 3.52 -5.36
N SER A 144 39.14 3.12 -4.18
CA SER A 144 37.76 2.65 -4.04
C SER A 144 36.73 3.75 -4.33
N VAL A 145 35.48 3.36 -4.55
CA VAL A 145 34.37 4.30 -4.83
C VAL A 145 34.25 5.34 -3.73
N ASN A 146 34.42 4.94 -2.47
CA ASN A 146 34.29 5.81 -1.32
C ASN A 146 35.44 6.83 -1.26
N LYS A 147 36.69 6.40 -1.50
CA LYS A 147 37.83 7.32 -1.50
C LYS A 147 37.76 8.36 -2.62
N LEU A 148 37.31 7.96 -3.80
CA LEU A 148 37.11 8.90 -4.92
C LEU A 148 35.95 9.86 -4.63
N ALA A 149 34.86 9.36 -4.03
CA ALA A 149 33.75 10.20 -3.59
C ALA A 149 34.20 11.26 -2.57
N GLU A 150 35.07 10.88 -1.63
CA GLU A 150 35.66 11.80 -0.65
C GLU A 150 36.64 12.80 -1.31
N LYS A 151 37.56 12.32 -2.15
CA LYS A 151 38.56 13.17 -2.84
C LYS A 151 37.90 14.25 -3.71
N PHE A 152 36.86 13.88 -4.46
CA PHE A 152 36.16 14.76 -5.39
C PHE A 152 34.88 15.40 -4.79
N GLY A 153 34.57 15.13 -3.51
CA GLY A 153 33.38 15.67 -2.85
C GLY A 153 32.06 15.32 -3.55
N CYS A 154 31.93 14.11 -4.09
CA CYS A 154 30.79 13.70 -4.92
C CYS A 154 30.10 12.42 -4.41
N SER A 155 28.95 12.08 -4.99
CA SER A 155 28.18 10.88 -4.61
C SER A 155 28.89 9.59 -5.04
N THR A 156 28.90 8.56 -4.18
CA THR A 156 29.41 7.22 -4.54
C THR A 156 28.70 6.59 -5.74
N VAL A 157 27.43 6.95 -5.96
CA VAL A 157 26.68 6.53 -7.15
C VAL A 157 27.22 7.20 -8.40
N PHE A 158 27.56 8.49 -8.32
CA PHE A 158 28.15 9.24 -9.43
C PHE A 158 29.50 8.65 -9.84
N VAL A 159 30.36 8.32 -8.88
CA VAL A 159 31.65 7.66 -9.14
C VAL A 159 31.46 6.33 -9.87
N LYS A 160 30.48 5.50 -9.46
CA LYS A 160 30.19 4.23 -10.15
C LYS A 160 29.74 4.42 -11.60
N MET A 161 29.01 5.50 -11.88
CA MET A 161 28.54 5.85 -13.22
C MET A 161 29.67 6.40 -14.09
N ALA A 162 30.48 7.31 -13.54
CA ALA A 162 31.50 8.04 -14.29
C ALA A 162 32.79 7.21 -14.49
N ALA A 163 33.21 6.42 -13.49
CA ALA A 163 34.42 5.61 -13.52
C ALA A 163 34.10 4.15 -13.13
N PRO A 164 33.63 3.31 -14.08
CA PRO A 164 33.45 1.89 -13.80
C PRO A 164 34.81 1.22 -13.52
N ALA A 165 34.80 0.23 -12.63
CA ALA A 165 36.02 -0.52 -12.33
C ALA A 165 36.41 -1.44 -13.51
N PRO A 166 37.69 -1.79 -13.67
CA PRO A 166 38.14 -2.69 -14.73
C PRO A 166 37.47 -4.08 -14.60
N GLN A 167 37.22 -4.73 -15.74
CA GLN A 167 36.47 -5.99 -15.80
C GLN A 167 37.11 -7.10 -14.97
N GLY A 168 38.44 -7.18 -14.93
CA GLY A 168 39.18 -8.13 -14.09
C GLY A 168 38.82 -7.99 -12.61
N TYR A 169 38.80 -6.76 -12.09
CA TYR A 169 38.41 -6.49 -10.71
C TYR A 169 36.95 -6.83 -10.43
N LEU A 170 36.02 -6.49 -11.36
CA LEU A 170 34.61 -6.86 -11.23
C LEU A 170 34.41 -8.38 -11.14
N LYS A 171 35.15 -9.17 -11.92
CA LYS A 171 35.12 -10.64 -11.84
C LYS A 171 35.59 -11.13 -10.47
N THR A 172 36.66 -10.54 -9.91
CA THR A 172 37.12 -10.91 -8.55
C THR A 172 36.09 -10.58 -7.47
N LEU A 173 35.37 -9.46 -7.61
CA LEU A 173 34.30 -9.09 -6.68
C LEU A 173 33.11 -10.07 -6.77
N LYS A 174 32.72 -10.46 -7.99
CA LYS A 174 31.67 -11.49 -8.20
C LYS A 174 32.08 -12.82 -7.58
N ALA A 175 33.30 -13.29 -7.84
CA ALA A 175 33.81 -14.52 -7.23
C ALA A 175 33.86 -14.45 -5.69
N LYS A 176 34.22 -13.30 -5.11
CA LYS A 176 34.16 -13.09 -3.65
C LYS A 176 32.73 -13.14 -3.12
N GLN A 177 31.76 -12.61 -3.87
CA GLN A 177 30.34 -12.67 -3.52
C GLN A 177 29.82 -14.12 -3.58
N GLU A 178 30.09 -14.84 -4.66
CA GLU A 178 29.73 -16.25 -4.82
C GLU A 178 30.30 -17.13 -3.70
N ARG A 179 31.57 -16.91 -3.31
CA ARG A 179 32.17 -17.61 -2.15
C ARG A 179 31.45 -17.33 -0.83
N ARG A 180 30.89 -16.13 -0.65
CA ARG A 180 30.11 -15.78 0.55
C ARG A 180 28.72 -16.41 0.50
N GLU A 181 28.11 -16.44 -0.68
CA GLU A 181 26.79 -17.02 -0.92
C GLU A 181 26.82 -18.55 -0.78
N ALA A 182 27.89 -19.21 -1.26
CA ALA A 182 28.11 -20.65 -1.10
C ALA A 182 28.21 -21.10 0.37
N ARG A 183 28.56 -20.18 1.28
CA ARG A 183 28.61 -20.46 2.73
C ARG A 183 27.25 -20.36 3.41
N TRP A 184 26.20 -19.94 2.71
CA TRP A 184 24.87 -19.83 3.30
C TRP A 184 24.24 -21.21 3.45
N GLY A 185 23.73 -21.51 4.65
CA GLY A 185 22.88 -22.69 4.88
C GLY A 185 21.50 -22.51 4.25
N ALA A 186 20.76 -23.62 4.11
CA ALA A 186 19.48 -23.69 3.41
C ALA A 186 18.45 -22.65 3.88
N ILE A 187 18.34 -22.41 5.19
CA ILE A 187 17.39 -21.44 5.76
C ILE A 187 17.69 -20.02 5.28
N ARG A 188 18.98 -19.62 5.30
CA ARG A 188 19.40 -18.28 4.90
C ARG A 188 19.23 -18.07 3.40
N THR A 189 19.53 -19.08 2.60
CA THR A 189 19.36 -19.05 1.14
C THR A 189 17.89 -18.84 0.78
N LYS A 190 16.98 -19.66 1.33
CA LYS A 190 15.53 -19.52 1.13
C LYS A 190 15.01 -18.13 1.54
N ALA A 191 15.44 -17.63 2.69
CA ALA A 191 15.01 -16.30 3.15
C ALA A 191 15.49 -15.15 2.23
N ARG A 192 16.65 -15.30 1.59
CA ARG A 192 17.18 -14.32 0.62
C ARG A 192 16.43 -14.37 -0.70
N GLU A 193 16.12 -15.56 -1.18
CA GLU A 193 15.27 -15.77 -2.36
C GLU A 193 13.88 -15.18 -2.16
N ASP A 194 13.23 -15.45 -1.01
CA ASP A 194 11.91 -14.91 -0.70
C ASP A 194 11.94 -13.38 -0.56
N ARG A 195 13.04 -12.80 -0.07
CA ARG A 195 13.22 -11.33 -0.07
C ARG A 195 13.28 -10.78 -1.50
N LYS A 196 14.01 -11.45 -2.41
CA LYS A 196 14.08 -11.05 -3.82
C LYS A 196 12.71 -11.15 -4.48
N ARG A 197 11.99 -12.26 -4.27
CA ARG A 197 10.62 -12.44 -4.76
C ARG A 197 9.68 -11.34 -4.29
N ARG A 198 9.69 -11.01 -2.99
CA ARG A 198 8.85 -9.92 -2.45
C ARG A 198 9.16 -8.57 -3.09
N THR A 199 10.42 -8.27 -3.36
CA THR A 199 10.79 -7.04 -4.08
C THR A 199 10.27 -7.06 -5.52
N GLU A 200 10.34 -8.19 -6.21
CA GLU A 200 9.77 -8.33 -7.56
C GLU A 200 8.24 -8.20 -7.56
N MET A 201 7.55 -8.85 -6.62
CA MET A 201 6.09 -8.76 -6.44
C MET A 201 5.64 -7.32 -6.17
N LEU A 202 6.37 -6.58 -5.34
CA LEU A 202 6.12 -5.16 -5.07
C LEU A 202 6.17 -4.33 -6.36
N TYR A 203 7.17 -4.53 -7.22
CA TYR A 203 7.25 -3.80 -8.49
C TYR A 203 6.18 -4.21 -9.51
N ARG A 204 5.60 -5.40 -9.38
CA ARG A 204 4.45 -5.86 -10.18
C ARG A 204 3.10 -5.39 -9.60
N GLY A 205 3.06 -4.84 -8.39
CA GLY A 205 1.83 -4.44 -7.69
C GLY A 205 1.06 -5.60 -7.06
N GLU A 206 1.75 -6.70 -6.74
CA GLU A 206 1.16 -7.89 -6.08
C GLU A 206 1.25 -7.81 -4.53
N LEU A 207 2.06 -6.88 -4.00
CA LEU A 207 2.24 -6.54 -2.58
C LEU A 207 2.23 -5.03 -2.42
#